data_AF-A0A377R036-F1
#
_entry.id   AF-A0A377R036-F1
#
_cell.length_a   1.000
_cell.length_b   1.000
_cell.length_c   1.000
_cell.angle_alpha   90.00
_cell.angle_beta   90.00
_cell.angle_gamma   90.00
#
_symmetry.space_group_name_H-M   'P 1'
#
loop_
_entity.id
_entity.type
_entity.pdbx_description
1 polymer ?
#
loop_
_entity_poly.entity_id
_entity_poly.type
_entity_poly.pdbx_seq_one_letter_code
_entity_poly.pdbx_strand_id
1 'polypeptide(L)'
;MHTAQYAAALFAAFSACLPAAATAAESLRWEQEASAYHRTPDPQLKRGLALTEQGLSDPAISGKPSARRNFTVWAAQVLATQPQQTAHWCAALKKHGADSRTAPIFKLAATPEGKRCTDTLKLTAAERESLDKLPSAAELAAAPPSPASLDDRWIAFYVTGQSRYVEEIAAYVADNALTDGQNGRPQHPHAAYERITFAAARWSLASNMRQYPEVRRAVERYAATLPADKRQALQKALDGK
;
A
#
# COMPACT_ATOMS: atom_id res chain seq x y z
N MET A 1 54.49 -53.67 12.76
CA MET A 1 53.40 -53.82 13.75
C MET A 1 52.61 -52.52 13.79
N HIS A 2 51.44 -52.51 13.16
CA HIS A 2 50.49 -51.41 13.16
C HIS A 2 49.23 -51.90 13.87
N THR A 3 48.73 -51.14 14.83
CA THR A 3 47.39 -51.32 15.41
C THR A 3 46.63 -50.01 15.24
N ALA A 4 45.48 -50.14 14.57
CA ALA A 4 44.48 -49.11 14.37
C ALA A 4 43.51 -49.05 15.57
N GLN A 5 42.93 -47.88 15.84
CA GLN A 5 41.60 -47.78 16.41
C GLN A 5 40.90 -46.47 15.98
N TYR A 6 39.58 -46.55 15.91
CA TYR A 6 38.64 -45.90 14.99
C TYR A 6 37.95 -44.63 15.53
N ALA A 7 37.36 -43.88 14.58
CA ALA A 7 36.17 -43.00 14.68
C ALA A 7 36.33 -41.69 15.48
N ALA A 8 35.66 -40.56 15.19
CA ALA A 8 34.42 -40.30 14.48
C ALA A 8 34.34 -38.82 14.02
N ALA A 9 33.53 -38.59 12.97
CA ALA A 9 32.69 -37.42 12.71
C ALA A 9 33.29 -35.99 12.64
N LEU A 10 33.06 -35.34 11.50
CA LEU A 10 32.25 -34.11 11.48
C LEU A 10 31.60 -33.87 10.10
N PHE A 11 30.26 -33.91 10.16
CA PHE A 11 29.21 -33.39 9.27
C PHE A 11 29.68 -32.42 8.16
N ALA A 12 29.38 -32.67 6.88
CA ALA A 12 28.05 -32.58 6.23
C ALA A 12 27.37 -31.20 6.36
N ALA A 13 27.30 -30.54 5.19
CA ALA A 13 26.31 -29.54 4.80
C ALA A 13 26.10 -28.32 5.71
N PHE A 14 26.83 -27.24 5.44
CA PHE A 14 26.28 -25.90 5.69
C PHE A 14 25.18 -25.65 4.66
N SER A 15 23.95 -25.99 5.06
CA SER A 15 22.71 -25.59 4.40
C SER A 15 22.71 -24.08 4.15
N ALA A 16 22.56 -23.72 2.88
CA ALA A 16 22.16 -22.40 2.44
C ALA A 16 20.80 -22.05 3.05
N CYS A 17 20.80 -21.27 4.15
CA CYS A 17 19.60 -20.64 4.71
C CYS A 17 19.61 -19.11 4.53
N LEU A 18 20.51 -18.60 3.69
CA LEU A 18 20.75 -17.16 3.55
C LEU A 18 19.79 -16.36 2.63
N PRO A 19 19.02 -16.92 1.67
CA PRO A 19 18.20 -16.07 0.80
C PRO A 19 16.87 -15.60 1.42
N ALA A 20 16.32 -16.32 2.41
CA ALA A 20 15.01 -16.00 2.98
C ALA A 20 15.05 -14.85 4.00
N ALA A 21 16.12 -14.75 4.79
CA ALA A 21 16.25 -13.70 5.81
C ALA A 21 16.61 -12.33 5.20
N ALA A 22 17.44 -12.32 4.15
CA ALA A 22 17.80 -11.09 3.44
C ALA A 22 16.60 -10.49 2.69
N THR A 23 15.81 -11.32 2.01
CA THR A 23 14.59 -10.89 1.30
C THR A 23 13.49 -10.40 2.25
N ALA A 24 13.36 -10.99 3.44
CA ALA A 24 12.46 -10.48 4.46
C ALA A 24 12.88 -9.11 5.02
N ALA A 25 14.18 -8.88 5.22
CA ALA A 25 14.70 -7.61 5.70
C ALA A 25 14.59 -6.48 4.65
N GLU A 26 14.82 -6.80 3.38
CA GLU A 26 14.70 -5.84 2.26
C GLU A 26 13.23 -5.46 1.99
N SER A 27 12.31 -6.41 2.02
CA SER A 27 10.87 -6.12 1.86
C SER A 27 10.30 -5.27 3.00
N LEU A 28 10.71 -5.54 4.25
CA LEU A 28 10.38 -4.68 5.41
C LEU A 28 10.91 -3.25 5.24
N ARG A 29 12.07 -3.08 4.60
CA ARG A 29 12.65 -1.77 4.35
C ARG A 29 11.88 -0.98 3.29
N TRP A 30 11.46 -1.62 2.18
CA TRP A 30 10.62 -0.97 1.17
C TRP A 30 9.30 -0.48 1.77
N GLU A 31 8.59 -1.31 2.54
CA GLU A 31 7.30 -0.93 3.14
C GLU A 31 7.44 0.27 4.08
N GLN A 32 8.53 0.32 4.87
CA GLN A 32 8.83 1.44 5.77
C GLN A 32 9.13 2.73 4.99
N GLU A 33 9.96 2.64 3.94
CA GLU A 33 10.29 3.80 3.10
C GLU A 33 9.05 4.32 2.34
N ALA A 34 8.22 3.42 1.80
CA ALA A 34 6.99 3.76 1.10
C ALA A 34 5.94 4.40 2.04
N SER A 35 5.79 3.87 3.26
CA SER A 35 4.82 4.37 4.25
C SER A 35 5.21 5.72 4.86
N ALA A 36 6.48 6.10 4.77
CA ALA A 36 7.00 7.37 5.27
C ALA A 36 7.40 8.34 4.15
N TYR A 37 7.08 8.03 2.88
CA TYR A 37 7.59 8.75 1.71
C TYR A 37 7.34 10.27 1.79
N HIS A 38 6.13 10.70 2.12
CA HIS A 38 5.75 12.12 2.23
C HIS A 38 6.61 12.94 3.21
N ARG A 39 7.32 12.31 4.16
CA ARG A 39 8.11 13.01 5.17
C ARG A 39 9.35 13.69 4.63
N THR A 40 9.83 13.28 3.45
CA THR A 40 10.94 13.95 2.78
C THR A 40 10.46 14.45 1.42
N PRO A 41 10.66 15.73 1.09
CA PRO A 41 10.41 16.22 -0.26
C PRO A 41 11.24 15.44 -1.28
N ASP A 42 10.63 15.12 -2.42
CA ASP A 42 11.30 14.45 -3.54
C ASP A 42 11.08 15.27 -4.83
N PRO A 43 11.75 16.43 -4.95
CA PRO A 43 11.65 17.21 -6.17
C PRO A 43 12.15 16.37 -7.35
N GLN A 44 11.42 16.40 -8.47
CA GLN A 44 11.70 15.60 -9.66
C GLN A 44 11.49 14.07 -9.47
N LEU A 45 10.96 13.64 -8.33
CA LEU A 45 10.59 12.24 -8.05
C LEU A 45 11.74 11.23 -8.21
N LYS A 46 12.99 11.61 -7.92
CA LYS A 46 14.15 10.73 -8.09
C LYS A 46 14.09 9.54 -7.13
N ARG A 47 13.73 9.79 -5.87
CA ARG A 47 13.60 8.73 -4.87
C ARG A 47 12.38 7.85 -5.17
N GLY A 48 11.28 8.44 -5.61
CA GLY A 48 10.07 7.73 -6.03
C GLY A 48 10.34 6.78 -7.18
N LEU A 49 11.14 7.22 -8.18
CA LEU A 49 11.55 6.38 -9.29
C LEU A 49 12.44 5.23 -8.81
N ALA A 50 13.46 5.52 -8.00
CA ALA A 50 14.35 4.49 -7.46
C ALA A 50 13.60 3.42 -6.65
N LEU A 51 12.66 3.82 -5.79
CA LEU A 51 11.79 2.90 -5.05
C LEU A 51 10.88 2.08 -5.98
N THR A 52 10.43 2.67 -7.09
CA THR A 52 9.64 1.97 -8.10
C THR A 52 10.48 0.92 -8.83
N GLU A 53 11.70 1.25 -9.24
CA GLU A 53 12.62 0.32 -9.90
C GLU A 53 13.01 -0.85 -8.97
N GLN A 54 13.24 -0.56 -7.69
CA GLN A 54 13.47 -1.58 -6.66
C GLN A 54 12.25 -2.48 -6.49
N GLY A 55 11.06 -1.91 -6.31
CA GLY A 55 9.85 -2.69 -6.06
C GLY A 55 9.41 -3.55 -7.25
N LEU A 56 9.66 -3.11 -8.49
CA LEU A 56 9.45 -3.93 -9.70
C LEU A 56 10.36 -5.16 -9.75
N SER A 57 11.48 -5.13 -9.03
CA SER A 57 12.48 -6.19 -8.96
C SER A 57 12.33 -7.06 -7.70
N ASP A 58 11.48 -6.69 -6.74
CA ASP A 58 11.30 -7.37 -5.47
C ASP A 58 10.40 -8.63 -5.60
N PRO A 59 10.90 -9.84 -5.26
CA PRO A 59 10.11 -11.06 -5.22
C PRO A 59 8.91 -11.01 -4.26
N ALA A 60 9.01 -10.30 -3.14
CA ALA A 60 7.94 -10.16 -2.16
C ALA A 60 6.75 -9.38 -2.71
N ILE A 61 7.02 -8.35 -3.53
CA ILE A 61 6.00 -7.61 -4.28
C ILE A 61 5.47 -8.49 -5.40
N SER A 62 6.35 -9.04 -6.25
CA SER A 62 5.93 -9.79 -7.44
C SER A 62 5.18 -11.10 -7.11
N GLY A 63 5.42 -11.72 -5.95
CA GLY A 63 4.82 -12.99 -5.55
C GLY A 63 3.40 -12.89 -4.98
N LYS A 64 2.91 -11.71 -4.62
CA LYS A 64 1.58 -11.52 -4.00
C LYS A 64 0.73 -10.53 -4.80
N PRO A 65 -0.44 -10.92 -5.35
CA PRO A 65 -1.28 -10.02 -6.14
C PRO A 65 -1.67 -8.72 -5.43
N SER A 66 -2.00 -8.78 -4.13
CA SER A 66 -2.31 -7.60 -3.32
C SER A 66 -1.12 -6.67 -3.14
N ALA A 67 0.08 -7.21 -2.90
CA ALA A 67 1.30 -6.43 -2.80
C ALA A 67 1.63 -5.73 -4.12
N ARG A 68 1.55 -6.44 -5.25
CA ARG A 68 1.70 -5.84 -6.60
C ARG A 68 0.73 -4.69 -6.81
N ARG A 69 -0.53 -4.88 -6.45
CA ARG A 69 -1.58 -3.89 -6.61
C ARG A 69 -1.27 -2.63 -5.78
N ASN A 70 -0.99 -2.79 -4.48
CA ASN A 70 -0.72 -1.67 -3.59
C ASN A 70 0.57 -0.93 -4.00
N PHE A 71 1.62 -1.65 -4.39
CA PHE A 71 2.83 -1.06 -4.96
C PHE A 71 2.54 -0.25 -6.23
N THR A 72 1.75 -0.79 -7.16
CA THR A 72 1.43 -0.12 -8.42
C THR A 72 0.64 1.17 -8.16
N VAL A 73 -0.36 1.13 -7.27
CA VAL A 73 -1.12 2.32 -6.88
C VAL A 73 -0.22 3.33 -6.19
N TRP A 74 0.70 2.90 -5.32
CA TRP A 74 1.68 3.78 -4.69
C TRP A 74 2.56 4.49 -5.73
N ALA A 75 3.15 3.76 -6.68
CA ALA A 75 4.00 4.35 -7.72
C ALA A 75 3.21 5.33 -8.61
N ALA A 76 1.97 4.98 -8.94
CA ALA A 76 1.07 5.83 -9.70
C ALA A 76 0.71 7.12 -8.94
N GLN A 77 0.41 7.00 -7.64
CA GLN A 77 0.10 8.12 -6.77
C GLN A 77 1.32 9.05 -6.63
N VAL A 78 2.53 8.51 -6.51
CA VAL A 78 3.79 9.30 -6.50
C VAL A 78 3.92 10.08 -7.80
N LEU A 79 3.78 9.40 -8.94
CA LEU A 79 3.90 10.05 -10.25
C LEU A 79 2.85 11.13 -10.47
N ALA A 80 1.62 10.92 -10.00
CA ALA A 80 0.53 11.89 -10.10
C ALA A 80 0.82 13.21 -9.35
N THR A 81 1.73 13.22 -8.36
CA THR A 81 2.12 14.46 -7.66
C THR A 81 2.96 15.41 -8.52
N GLN A 82 3.66 14.90 -9.54
CA GLN A 82 4.48 15.68 -10.46
C GLN A 82 4.33 15.15 -11.90
N PRO A 83 3.20 15.42 -12.58
CA PRO A 83 2.90 14.88 -13.90
C PRO A 83 3.98 15.11 -14.96
N GLN A 84 4.74 16.21 -14.85
CA GLN A 84 5.86 16.56 -15.73
C GLN A 84 6.99 15.52 -15.72
N GLN A 85 7.08 14.65 -14.71
CA GLN A 85 8.08 13.58 -14.62
C GLN A 85 7.68 12.31 -15.40
N THR A 86 6.45 12.23 -15.92
CA THR A 86 5.93 11.03 -16.58
C THR A 86 6.79 10.56 -17.74
N ALA A 87 7.23 11.46 -18.62
CA ALA A 87 8.07 11.08 -19.75
C ALA A 87 9.43 10.51 -19.30
N HIS A 88 10.02 11.09 -18.25
CA HIS A 88 11.27 10.60 -17.67
C HIS A 88 11.10 9.20 -17.06
N TRP A 89 10.06 9.02 -16.24
CA TRP A 89 9.71 7.72 -15.66
C TRP A 89 9.43 6.67 -16.73
N CYS A 90 8.69 7.03 -17.78
CA CYS A 90 8.42 6.14 -18.91
C CYS A 90 9.71 5.62 -19.57
N ALA A 91 10.67 6.51 -19.83
CA ALA A 91 11.95 6.14 -20.43
C ALA A 91 12.79 5.24 -19.51
N ALA A 92 12.77 5.48 -18.20
CA ALA A 92 13.47 4.66 -17.21
C ALA A 92 12.84 3.27 -17.08
N LEU A 93 11.54 3.20 -16.79
CA LEU A 93 10.84 1.95 -16.49
C LEU A 93 10.72 1.02 -17.69
N LYS A 94 10.72 1.52 -18.93
CA LYS A 94 10.81 0.68 -20.14
C LYS A 94 12.07 -0.19 -20.18
N LYS A 95 13.18 0.28 -19.62
CA LYS A 95 14.44 -0.47 -19.61
C LYS A 95 14.38 -1.74 -18.77
N HIS A 96 13.41 -1.85 -17.85
CA HIS A 96 13.17 -3.07 -17.07
C HIS A 96 12.57 -4.23 -17.91
N GLY A 97 12.14 -3.99 -19.15
CA GLY A 97 11.60 -5.05 -20.01
C GLY A 97 10.30 -5.68 -19.50
N ALA A 98 9.56 -4.96 -18.65
CA ALA A 98 8.41 -5.44 -17.90
C ALA A 98 7.15 -4.63 -18.21
N ASP A 99 6.89 -4.40 -19.50
CA ASP A 99 5.86 -3.48 -20.00
C ASP A 99 4.47 -3.70 -19.39
N SER A 100 4.03 -4.95 -19.23
CA SER A 100 2.74 -5.26 -18.61
C SER A 100 2.69 -4.98 -17.10
N ARG A 101 3.84 -4.96 -16.42
CA ARG A 101 3.96 -4.58 -15.00
C ARG A 101 4.06 -3.06 -14.81
N THR A 102 4.61 -2.34 -15.78
CA THR A 102 4.82 -0.89 -15.69
C THR A 102 3.66 -0.09 -16.26
N ALA A 103 2.94 -0.60 -17.27
CA ALA A 103 1.81 0.09 -17.89
C ALA A 103 0.73 0.54 -16.89
N PRO A 104 0.31 -0.28 -15.91
CA PRO A 104 -0.68 0.14 -14.91
C PRO A 104 -0.28 1.37 -14.12
N ILE A 105 1.01 1.60 -13.85
CA ILE A 105 1.51 2.79 -13.13
C ILE A 105 1.11 4.06 -13.89
N PHE A 106 1.37 4.10 -15.20
CA PHE A 106 1.08 5.27 -16.03
C PHE A 106 -0.41 5.50 -16.24
N LYS A 107 -1.20 4.42 -16.35
CA LYS A 107 -2.66 4.51 -16.45
C LYS A 107 -3.28 5.04 -15.16
N LEU A 108 -2.93 4.44 -14.02
CA LEU A 108 -3.43 4.84 -12.71
C LEU A 108 -2.99 6.28 -12.36
N ALA A 109 -1.79 6.71 -12.77
CA ALA A 109 -1.31 8.07 -12.50
C ALA A 109 -2.15 9.15 -13.22
N ALA A 110 -2.84 8.77 -14.31
CA ALA A 110 -3.74 9.63 -15.09
C ALA A 110 -3.11 10.97 -15.51
N THR A 111 -1.81 10.97 -15.81
CA THR A 111 -1.08 12.16 -16.28
C THR A 111 -1.28 12.35 -17.79
N PRO A 112 -1.17 13.58 -18.33
CA PRO A 112 -1.34 13.83 -19.76
C PRO A 112 -0.42 12.97 -20.65
N GLU A 113 0.83 12.77 -20.22
CA GLU A 113 1.82 11.95 -20.92
C GLU A 113 1.66 10.44 -20.66
N GLY A 114 0.87 10.04 -19.66
CA GLY A 114 0.69 8.65 -19.26
C GLY A 114 0.16 7.79 -20.40
N LYS A 115 -0.88 8.28 -21.10
CA LYS A 115 -1.44 7.60 -22.29
C LYS A 115 -0.41 7.43 -23.40
N ARG A 116 0.38 8.47 -23.67
CA ARG A 116 1.44 8.39 -24.70
C ARG A 116 2.49 7.35 -24.32
N CYS A 117 2.83 7.26 -23.03
CA CYS A 117 3.71 6.20 -22.56
C CYS A 117 3.11 4.82 -22.82
N THR A 118 1.88 4.56 -22.37
CA THR A 118 1.24 3.23 -22.51
C THR A 118 1.06 2.81 -23.96
N ASP A 119 0.80 3.75 -24.88
CA ASP A 119 0.65 3.46 -26.32
C ASP A 119 1.95 2.89 -26.93
N THR A 120 3.10 3.25 -26.37
CA THR A 120 4.43 2.80 -26.84
C THR A 120 4.94 1.53 -26.16
N LEU A 121 4.20 0.97 -25.19
CA LEU A 121 4.56 -0.27 -24.52
C LEU A 121 4.07 -1.49 -25.33
N LYS A 122 4.83 -2.59 -25.26
CA LYS A 122 4.50 -3.86 -25.91
C LYS A 122 3.50 -4.64 -25.06
N LEU A 123 2.22 -4.33 -25.26
CA LEU A 123 1.09 -4.96 -24.58
C LEU A 123 0.24 -5.79 -25.56
N THR A 124 -0.20 -6.97 -25.12
CA THR A 124 -1.23 -7.77 -25.81
C THR A 124 -2.59 -7.07 -25.79
N ALA A 125 -3.52 -7.52 -26.64
CA ALA A 125 -4.88 -6.97 -26.67
C ALA A 125 -5.60 -7.10 -25.32
N ALA A 126 -5.47 -8.26 -24.65
CA ALA A 126 -6.08 -8.51 -23.34
C ALA A 126 -5.48 -7.61 -22.24
N GLU A 127 -4.16 -7.37 -22.28
CA GLU A 127 -3.50 -6.45 -21.35
C GLU A 127 -3.95 -5.00 -21.57
N ARG A 128 -4.12 -4.57 -22.83
CA ARG A 128 -4.67 -3.24 -23.15
C ARG A 128 -6.10 -3.07 -22.64
N GLU A 129 -6.97 -4.06 -22.89
CA GLU A 129 -8.35 -4.03 -22.40
C GLU A 129 -8.41 -3.96 -20.86
N SER A 130 -7.56 -4.72 -20.18
CA SER A 130 -7.47 -4.69 -18.72
C SER A 130 -6.96 -3.35 -18.21
N LEU A 131 -5.98 -2.77 -18.90
CA LEU A 131 -5.42 -1.45 -18.59
C LEU A 131 -6.48 -0.36 -18.73
N ASP A 132 -7.29 -0.39 -19.78
CA ASP A 132 -8.28 0.66 -20.04
C ASP A 132 -9.36 0.76 -18.97
N LYS A 133 -9.68 -0.35 -18.31
CA LYS A 133 -10.65 -0.45 -17.20
C LYS A 133 -10.11 0.06 -15.86
N LEU A 134 -8.81 0.32 -15.75
CA LEU A 134 -8.25 0.80 -14.49
C LEU A 134 -8.67 2.25 -14.23
N PRO A 135 -9.22 2.54 -13.03
CA PRO A 135 -9.44 3.92 -12.58
C PRO A 135 -8.10 4.64 -12.33
N SER A 136 -8.13 5.94 -12.11
CA SER A 136 -6.98 6.67 -11.58
C SER A 136 -6.73 6.34 -10.10
N ALA A 137 -5.50 6.57 -9.62
CA ALA A 137 -5.16 6.44 -8.21
C ALA A 137 -5.98 7.40 -7.32
N ALA A 138 -6.32 8.59 -7.85
CA ALA A 138 -7.20 9.53 -7.18
C ALA A 138 -8.64 8.99 -7.04
N GLU A 139 -9.19 8.38 -8.10
CA GLU A 139 -10.51 7.74 -8.06
C GLU A 139 -10.54 6.53 -7.12
N LEU A 140 -9.47 5.75 -7.07
CA LEU A 140 -9.31 4.65 -6.11
C LEU A 140 -9.34 5.15 -4.65
N ALA A 141 -8.59 6.21 -4.35
CA ALA A 141 -8.59 6.82 -3.01
C ALA A 141 -9.96 7.43 -2.64
N ALA A 142 -10.73 7.88 -3.62
CA ALA A 142 -12.08 8.44 -3.43
C ALA A 142 -13.19 7.38 -3.39
N ALA A 143 -12.89 6.12 -3.72
CA ALA A 143 -13.90 5.06 -3.81
C ALA A 143 -14.59 4.80 -2.46
N PRO A 144 -15.85 4.33 -2.44
CA PRO A 144 -16.55 3.98 -1.21
C PRO A 144 -15.73 3.03 -0.31
N PRO A 145 -15.86 3.13 1.03
CA PRO A 145 -15.10 2.30 1.95
C PRO A 145 -15.24 0.79 1.69
N SER A 146 -14.09 0.15 1.56
CA SER A 146 -13.87 -1.28 1.36
C SER A 146 -12.46 -1.62 1.84
N PRO A 147 -12.09 -2.88 2.07
CA PRO A 147 -10.72 -3.19 2.49
C PRO A 147 -9.67 -2.65 1.51
N ALA A 148 -9.93 -2.71 0.20
CA ALA A 148 -9.02 -2.20 -0.83
C ALA A 148 -8.97 -0.66 -0.84
N SER A 149 -10.11 0.03 -0.73
CA SER A 149 -10.12 1.50 -0.73
C SER A 149 -9.66 2.12 0.58
N LEU A 150 -9.55 1.34 1.66
CA LEU A 150 -8.80 1.72 2.86
C LEU A 150 -7.29 1.74 2.58
N ASP A 151 -6.76 0.71 1.90
CA ASP A 151 -5.36 0.69 1.48
C ASP A 151 -5.05 1.87 0.54
N ASP A 152 -5.97 2.21 -0.37
CA ASP A 152 -5.82 3.36 -1.27
C ASP A 152 -5.69 4.69 -0.53
N ARG A 153 -6.50 4.90 0.51
CA ARG A 153 -6.40 6.09 1.36
C ARG A 153 -5.11 6.13 2.14
N TRP A 154 -4.66 4.99 2.67
CA TRP A 154 -3.35 4.89 3.31
C TRP A 154 -2.22 5.21 2.33
N ILE A 155 -2.23 4.64 1.13
CA ILE A 155 -1.25 4.95 0.08
C ILE A 155 -1.27 6.44 -0.26
N ALA A 156 -2.45 7.03 -0.45
CA ALA A 156 -2.59 8.45 -0.74
C ALA A 156 -2.02 9.33 0.38
N PHE A 157 -2.26 8.96 1.65
CA PHE A 157 -1.61 9.62 2.80
C PHE A 157 -0.09 9.43 2.79
N TYR A 158 0.41 8.21 2.62
CA TYR A 158 1.84 7.92 2.67
C TYR A 158 2.63 8.65 1.59
N VAL A 159 2.02 8.88 0.43
CA VAL A 159 2.62 9.63 -0.68
C VAL A 159 2.51 11.14 -0.48
N THR A 160 1.35 11.65 -0.07
CA THR A 160 1.06 13.09 -0.12
C THR A 160 1.15 13.80 1.24
N GLY A 161 1.10 13.06 2.33
CA GLY A 161 1.00 13.60 3.70
C GLY A 161 -0.32 14.29 4.02
N GLN A 162 -1.31 14.26 3.12
CA GLN A 162 -2.58 14.97 3.32
C GLN A 162 -3.44 14.26 4.37
N SER A 163 -3.70 14.94 5.49
CA SER A 163 -4.43 14.35 6.62
C SER A 163 -5.86 13.95 6.27
N ARG A 164 -6.50 14.57 5.26
CA ARG A 164 -7.87 14.23 4.84
C ARG A 164 -8.09 12.73 4.62
N TYR A 165 -7.10 12.02 4.07
CA TYR A 165 -7.23 10.57 3.83
C TYR A 165 -7.28 9.76 5.13
N VAL A 166 -6.55 10.20 6.16
CA VAL A 166 -6.62 9.61 7.51
C VAL A 166 -7.96 9.97 8.17
N GLU A 167 -8.41 11.21 8.00
CA GLU A 167 -9.66 11.72 8.55
C GLU A 167 -10.88 10.99 7.95
N GLU A 168 -10.86 10.65 6.66
CA GLU A 168 -11.88 9.82 6.01
C GLU A 168 -11.96 8.41 6.60
N ILE A 169 -10.82 7.80 6.91
CA ILE A 169 -10.79 6.49 7.59
C ILE A 169 -11.34 6.63 9.01
N ALA A 170 -10.95 7.69 9.74
CA ALA A 170 -11.46 7.97 11.08
C ALA A 170 -12.97 8.24 11.08
N ALA A 171 -13.48 8.93 10.07
CA ALA A 171 -14.91 9.16 9.87
C ALA A 171 -15.67 7.85 9.68
N TYR A 172 -15.16 6.98 8.80
CA TYR A 172 -15.74 5.66 8.61
C TYR A 172 -15.78 4.84 9.92
N VAL A 173 -14.72 4.87 10.72
CA VAL A 173 -14.70 4.20 12.03
C VAL A 173 -15.74 4.83 12.98
N ALA A 174 -15.78 6.16 13.10
CA ALA A 174 -16.70 6.86 13.99
C ALA A 174 -18.18 6.56 13.65
N ASP A 175 -18.53 6.57 12.35
CA ASP A 175 -19.89 6.32 11.89
C ASP A 175 -20.34 4.87 12.12
N ASN A 176 -19.40 3.92 12.12
CA ASN A 176 -19.70 2.51 12.34
C ASN A 176 -19.58 2.08 13.81
N ALA A 177 -18.81 2.78 14.64
CA ALA A 177 -18.53 2.40 16.02
C ALA A 177 -19.77 2.41 16.94
N LEU A 178 -20.76 3.26 16.66
CA LEU A 178 -22.00 3.30 17.43
C LEU A 178 -22.91 2.08 17.20
N THR A 179 -22.76 1.43 16.04
CA THR A 179 -23.57 0.26 15.65
C THR A 179 -22.82 -1.06 15.80
N ASP A 180 -21.56 -1.01 16.22
CA ASP A 180 -20.75 -2.19 16.51
C ASP A 180 -21.26 -2.89 17.78
N GLY A 181 -21.59 -4.17 17.67
CA GLY A 181 -22.15 -4.97 18.78
C GLY A 181 -23.65 -4.78 19.04
N GLN A 182 -24.38 -3.97 18.26
CA GLN A 182 -25.84 -3.97 18.32
C GLN A 182 -26.38 -5.19 17.57
N ASN A 183 -27.12 -6.06 18.28
CA ASN A 183 -27.79 -7.28 17.76
C ASN A 183 -28.83 -7.00 16.64
N GLY A 184 -28.90 -5.77 16.11
CA GLY A 184 -29.87 -5.30 15.13
C GLY A 184 -29.27 -4.81 13.81
N ARG A 185 -27.98 -5.01 13.52
CA ARG A 185 -27.50 -4.76 12.14
C ARG A 185 -28.31 -5.64 11.18
N PRO A 186 -28.99 -5.07 10.17
CA PRO A 186 -29.76 -5.85 9.22
C PRO A 186 -28.88 -6.97 8.66
N GLN A 187 -29.34 -8.21 8.70
CA GLN A 187 -28.67 -9.31 8.00
C GLN A 187 -28.93 -9.15 6.51
N HIS A 188 -28.20 -8.23 5.88
CA HIS A 188 -28.21 -8.03 4.44
C HIS A 188 -26.94 -8.65 3.84
N PRO A 189 -26.93 -9.00 2.54
CA PRO A 189 -25.84 -9.76 1.92
C PRO A 189 -24.45 -9.14 2.07
N HIS A 190 -24.39 -7.81 2.32
CA HIS A 190 -23.15 -7.05 2.49
C HIS A 190 -22.70 -6.88 3.94
N ALA A 191 -23.49 -7.30 4.94
CA ALA A 191 -23.18 -7.09 6.36
C ALA A 191 -21.85 -7.73 6.78
N ALA A 192 -21.47 -8.88 6.20
CA ALA A 192 -20.19 -9.51 6.48
C ALA A 192 -19.01 -8.67 5.93
N TYR A 193 -19.18 -8.09 4.75
CA TYR A 193 -18.18 -7.24 4.11
C TYR A 193 -17.98 -5.93 4.87
N GLU A 194 -19.07 -5.31 5.32
CA GLU A 194 -19.02 -4.10 6.17
C GLU A 194 -18.31 -4.36 7.50
N ARG A 195 -18.58 -5.51 8.14
CA ARG A 195 -17.89 -5.90 9.38
C ARG A 195 -16.38 -6.06 9.17
N ILE A 196 -15.97 -6.72 8.09
CA ILE A 196 -14.55 -6.88 7.76
C ILE A 196 -13.91 -5.51 7.49
N THR A 197 -14.58 -4.65 6.72
CA THR A 197 -14.09 -3.31 6.41
C THR A 197 -13.95 -2.45 7.66
N PHE A 198 -14.94 -2.50 8.56
CA PHE A 198 -14.88 -1.82 9.85
C PHE A 198 -13.74 -2.34 10.73
N ALA A 199 -13.59 -3.66 10.86
CA ALA A 199 -12.49 -4.26 11.62
C ALA A 199 -11.11 -3.86 11.05
N ALA A 200 -10.96 -3.87 9.72
CA ALA A 200 -9.74 -3.46 9.04
C ALA A 200 -9.44 -1.97 9.24
N ALA A 201 -10.44 -1.09 9.11
CA ALA A 201 -10.29 0.34 9.36
C ALA A 201 -9.87 0.61 10.81
N ARG A 202 -10.56 0.01 11.78
CA ARG A 202 -10.27 0.12 13.21
C ARG A 202 -8.85 -0.31 13.53
N TRP A 203 -8.47 -1.51 13.10
CA TRP A 203 -7.14 -2.07 13.37
C TRP A 203 -6.04 -1.26 12.71
N SER A 204 -6.19 -0.92 11.42
CA SER A 204 -5.16 -0.17 10.68
C SER A 204 -5.00 1.25 11.22
N LEU A 205 -6.09 1.94 11.57
CA LEU A 205 -6.03 3.27 12.14
C LEU A 205 -5.35 3.26 13.52
N ALA A 206 -5.76 2.35 14.41
CA ALA A 206 -5.14 2.21 15.73
C ALA A 206 -3.65 1.83 15.64
N SER A 207 -3.29 0.95 14.70
CA SER A 207 -1.90 0.58 14.44
C SER A 207 -1.06 1.76 13.97
N ASN A 208 -1.55 2.51 12.98
CA ASN A 208 -0.84 3.67 12.44
C ASN A 208 -0.75 4.82 13.45
N MET A 209 -1.75 5.04 14.31
CA MET A 209 -1.66 6.02 15.41
C MET A 209 -0.59 5.68 16.46
N ARG A 210 -0.21 4.41 16.61
CA ARG A 210 0.90 3.99 17.49
C ARG A 210 2.25 4.19 16.81
N GLN A 211 2.32 3.93 15.51
CA GLN A 211 3.58 3.99 14.76
C GLN A 211 3.94 5.42 14.32
N TYR A 212 2.94 6.25 14.01
CA TYR A 212 3.12 7.52 13.32
C TYR A 212 2.41 8.67 14.07
N PRO A 213 3.17 9.56 14.75
CA PRO A 213 2.60 10.66 15.53
C PRO A 213 1.70 11.61 14.72
N GLU A 214 1.99 11.81 13.44
CA GLU A 214 1.18 12.64 12.54
C GLU A 214 -0.21 12.04 12.26
N VAL A 215 -0.31 10.71 12.19
CA VAL A 215 -1.60 10.02 12.05
C VAL A 215 -2.42 10.23 13.32
N ARG A 216 -1.79 10.04 14.49
CA ARG A 216 -2.44 10.33 15.79
C ARG A 216 -2.97 11.76 15.84
N ARG A 217 -2.15 12.75 15.50
CA ARG A 217 -2.58 14.16 15.49
C ARG A 217 -3.73 14.41 14.51
N ALA A 218 -3.71 13.79 13.32
CA ALA A 218 -4.81 13.91 12.37
C ALA A 218 -6.12 13.37 12.96
N VAL A 219 -6.09 12.18 13.57
CA VAL A 219 -7.26 11.56 14.20
C VAL A 219 -7.76 12.38 15.39
N GLU A 220 -6.86 12.88 16.25
CA GLU A 220 -7.23 13.71 17.41
C GLU A 220 -7.88 15.03 16.98
N ARG A 221 -7.36 15.69 15.93
CA ARG A 221 -7.97 16.89 15.36
C ARG A 221 -9.36 16.60 14.80
N TYR A 222 -9.53 15.51 14.06
CA TYR A 222 -10.84 15.09 13.56
C TYR A 222 -11.81 14.76 14.70
N ALA A 223 -11.35 14.01 15.71
CA ALA A 223 -12.18 13.65 16.86
C ALA A 223 -12.68 14.88 17.63
N ALA A 224 -11.91 15.97 17.65
CA ALA A 224 -12.31 17.23 18.27
C ALA A 224 -13.49 17.93 17.56
N THR A 225 -13.75 17.63 16.28
CA THR A 225 -14.89 18.18 15.52
C THR A 225 -16.16 17.35 15.67
N LEU A 226 -16.08 16.17 16.30
CA LEU A 226 -17.21 15.27 16.45
C LEU A 226 -18.11 15.63 17.64
N PRO A 227 -19.42 15.35 17.55
CA PRO A 227 -20.29 15.27 18.70
C PRO A 227 -19.73 14.32 19.79
N ALA A 228 -20.07 14.58 21.05
CA ALA A 228 -19.45 13.91 22.19
C ALA A 228 -19.61 12.38 22.18
N ASP A 229 -20.78 11.90 21.76
CA ASP A 229 -21.12 10.49 21.61
C ASP A 229 -20.29 9.81 20.50
N LYS A 230 -20.20 10.41 19.31
CA LYS A 230 -19.36 9.91 18.20
C LYS A 230 -17.88 9.93 18.57
N ARG A 231 -17.42 10.97 19.25
CA ARG A 231 -16.04 11.07 19.75
C ARG A 231 -15.73 9.95 20.73
N GLN A 232 -16.62 9.69 21.69
CA GLN A 232 -16.45 8.60 22.66
C GLN A 232 -16.48 7.22 21.97
N ALA A 233 -17.35 7.02 21.00
CA ALA A 233 -17.42 5.77 20.23
C ALA A 233 -16.15 5.53 19.41
N LEU A 234 -15.64 6.56 18.73
CA LEU A 234 -14.36 6.52 18.02
C LEU A 234 -13.21 6.16 18.97
N GLN A 235 -13.11 6.83 20.11
CA GLN A 235 -12.08 6.57 21.10
C GLN A 235 -12.13 5.11 21.59
N LYS A 236 -13.31 4.63 21.97
CA LYS A 236 -13.51 3.23 22.41
C LYS A 236 -13.12 2.23 21.32
N ALA A 237 -13.47 2.49 20.06
CA ALA A 237 -13.12 1.61 18.95
C ALA A 237 -11.58 1.50 18.76
N LEU A 238 -10.86 2.60 18.97
CA LEU A 238 -9.41 2.68 18.78
C LEU A 238 -8.60 2.20 20.00
N ASP A 239 -9.17 2.27 21.20
CA ASP A 239 -8.57 1.76 22.45
C ASP A 239 -8.82 0.26 22.68
N GLY A 240 -9.92 -0.27 22.11
CA GLY A 240 -10.29 -1.67 22.25
C GLY A 240 -9.28 -2.60 21.56
N LYS A 241 -8.66 -3.49 22.34
CA LYS A 241 -8.00 -4.68 21.80
C LYS A 241 -9.07 -5.63 21.26
#